data_AF-A0A964FDY8-F1
#
_entry.id   AF-A0A964FDY8-F1
#
_cell.length_a   1.000
_cell.length_b   1.000
_cell.length_c   1.000
_cell.angle_alpha   90.00
_cell.angle_beta   90.00
_cell.angle_gamma   90.00
#
_symmetry.space_group_name_H-M   'P 1'
#
loop_
_entity.id
_entity.type
_entity.pdbx_description
1 polymer ?
#
loop_
_entity_poly.entity_id
_entity_poly.type
_entity_poly.pdbx_seq_one_letter_code
_entity_poly.pdbx_strand_id
1 'polypeptide(L)'
;MVSDNGGTAYVNRTGDGRIIELVRYNRGIVTVERDQETAEPTFRIADRVIPTQDALHLRSPLGRAPLSLAREAIGVAIILERHAARLFARGARPSGVLSFVNGMKEEAIRKTRAAWQSAHEGEDAGGKTAVLHDGATFTPLTLTSTDAQFLELRKFQILEIARAFRVPPSMLFELDRATWSNSEQMGREFLTYCLEPWLIALESAMRRALFLPEERERFVIRFDRDDLTRADLTARATAINSLIASRVISPNEGRAWIGLAPREGGDAFQNPNITPEKPAPAEKEPADA
;
A
#
# COMPACT_ATOMS: atom_id res chain seq x y z
N MET A 1 7.68 2.12 2.42
CA MET A 1 8.95 2.48 3.10
C MET A 1 9.43 1.30 3.92
N VAL A 2 10.74 1.00 3.93
CA VAL A 2 11.30 -0.30 4.40
C VAL A 2 12.33 -0.20 5.54
N SER A 3 12.51 0.98 6.15
CA SER A 3 13.38 1.17 7.33
C SER A 3 12.76 2.17 8.29
N ASP A 4 12.94 1.92 9.59
CA ASP A 4 12.49 2.81 10.68
C ASP A 4 13.21 4.17 10.63
N ASN A 5 14.43 4.23 10.08
CA ASN A 5 15.14 5.49 9.82
C ASN A 5 14.54 6.29 8.65
N GLY A 6 13.56 5.74 7.93
CA GLY A 6 12.87 6.42 6.86
C GLY A 6 13.61 6.39 5.52
N GLY A 7 13.20 7.30 4.63
CA GLY A 7 13.86 7.58 3.36
C GLY A 7 14.58 8.93 3.42
N THR A 8 15.76 9.01 2.83
CA THR A 8 16.57 10.23 2.76
C THR A 8 16.95 10.55 1.31
N ALA A 9 17.04 11.84 1.00
CA ALA A 9 17.70 12.35 -0.20
C ALA A 9 18.48 13.61 0.15
N TYR A 10 19.59 13.83 -0.56
CA TYR A 10 20.40 15.04 -0.45
C TYR A 10 19.84 16.11 -1.37
N VAL A 11 19.64 17.32 -0.85
CA VAL A 11 19.25 18.49 -1.61
C VAL A 11 20.52 19.22 -2.01
N ASN A 12 20.89 19.10 -3.29
CA ASN A 12 22.08 19.78 -3.80
C ASN A 12 21.74 21.24 -4.11
N ARG A 13 22.50 22.17 -3.51
CA ARG A 13 22.32 23.61 -3.66
C ARG A 13 23.58 24.26 -4.19
N THR A 14 23.39 25.26 -5.05
CA THR A 14 24.45 26.21 -5.40
C THR A 14 24.78 27.11 -4.21
N GLY A 15 25.91 27.83 -4.28
CA GLY A 15 26.35 28.74 -3.20
C GLY A 15 25.38 29.90 -2.91
N ASP A 16 24.50 30.25 -3.85
CA ASP A 16 23.41 31.22 -3.71
C ASP A 16 22.11 30.61 -3.15
N GLY A 17 22.11 29.33 -2.78
CA GLY A 17 20.98 28.65 -2.13
C GLY A 17 19.96 28.01 -3.07
N ARG A 18 20.10 28.20 -4.39
CA ARG A 18 19.21 27.60 -5.40
C ARG A 18 19.40 26.08 -5.45
N ILE A 19 18.28 25.35 -5.50
CA ILE A 19 18.27 23.89 -5.60
C ILE A 19 18.51 23.48 -7.05
N ILE A 20 19.46 22.55 -7.25
CA ILE A 20 19.81 22.02 -8.56
C ILE A 20 19.18 20.63 -8.77
N GLU A 21 19.28 19.77 -7.76
CA GLU A 21 18.86 18.38 -7.86
C GLU A 21 18.57 17.76 -6.48
N LEU A 22 17.84 16.63 -6.51
CA LEU A 22 17.62 15.76 -5.36
C LEU A 22 18.31 14.42 -5.60
N VAL A 23 19.37 14.16 -4.84
CA VAL A 23 20.18 12.95 -4.99
C VAL A 23 19.73 11.90 -3.98
N ARG A 24 19.15 10.81 -4.47
CA ARG A 24 18.85 9.63 -3.65
C ARG A 24 20.04 8.68 -3.67
N TYR A 25 20.66 8.50 -2.51
CA TYR A 25 21.73 7.52 -2.34
C TYR A 25 21.18 6.11 -2.07
N ASN A 26 22.03 5.12 -2.33
CA ASN A 26 21.79 3.74 -1.89
C ASN A 26 21.71 3.65 -0.36
N ARG A 27 20.99 2.64 0.13
CA ARG A 27 20.85 2.40 1.57
C ARG A 27 22.22 2.12 2.20
N GLY A 28 22.46 2.69 3.38
CA GLY A 28 23.72 2.56 4.12
C GLY A 28 24.74 3.67 3.82
N ILE A 29 24.63 4.37 2.69
CA ILE A 29 25.50 5.53 2.40
C ILE A 29 25.09 6.74 3.23
N VAL A 30 23.79 6.97 3.33
CA VAL A 30 23.23 8.02 4.19
C VAL A 30 22.90 7.42 5.54
N THR A 31 23.49 7.94 6.59
CA THR A 31 23.18 7.59 7.98
C THR A 31 22.45 8.74 8.64
N VAL A 32 21.54 8.37 9.55
CA VAL A 32 20.78 9.31 10.37
C VAL A 32 21.04 8.91 11.81
N GLU A 33 21.80 9.72 12.51
CA GLU A 33 22.02 9.60 13.94
C GLU A 33 21.05 10.54 14.66
N ARG A 34 20.63 10.17 15.87
CA ARG A 34 19.78 11.01 16.69
C ARG A 34 20.46 11.26 18.02
N ASP A 35 20.41 12.50 18.45
CA ASP A 35 20.76 12.83 19.81
C ASP A 35 19.83 12.10 20.80
N GLN A 36 20.38 11.57 21.90
CA GLN A 36 19.59 10.76 22.84
C GLN A 36 18.72 11.60 23.78
N GLU A 37 19.04 12.88 23.96
CA GLU A 37 18.31 13.78 24.84
C GLU A 37 17.29 14.61 24.05
N THR A 38 17.69 15.18 22.92
CA THR A 38 16.86 16.09 22.11
C THR A 38 16.13 15.40 20.96
N ALA A 39 16.54 14.17 20.60
CA ALA A 39 16.07 13.44 19.41
C ALA A 39 16.33 14.15 18.07
N GLU A 40 17.18 15.20 18.06
CA GLU A 40 17.54 15.92 16.85
C GLU A 40 18.34 15.03 15.89
N PRO A 41 17.97 14.99 14.59
CA PRO A 41 18.65 14.17 13.62
C PRO A 41 19.92 14.85 13.10
N THR A 42 21.04 14.12 13.11
CA THR A 42 22.25 14.46 12.35
C THR A 42 22.33 13.57 11.12
N PHE A 43 22.51 14.19 9.95
CA PHE A 43 22.60 13.50 8.67
C PHE A 43 24.05 13.42 8.20
N ARG A 44 24.48 12.24 7.75
CA ARG A 44 25.80 12.03 7.16
C ARG A 44 25.69 11.32 5.82
N ILE A 45 26.53 11.72 4.87
CA ILE A 45 26.78 11.01 3.62
C ILE A 45 28.21 10.50 3.70
N ALA A 46 28.38 9.19 3.85
CA ALA A 46 29.66 8.60 4.29
C ALA A 46 30.16 9.32 5.56
N ASP A 47 31.34 9.95 5.53
CA ASP A 47 31.92 10.62 6.70
C ASP A 47 31.57 12.12 6.79
N ARG A 48 30.87 12.67 5.80
CA ARG A 48 30.53 14.10 5.74
C ARG A 48 29.18 14.36 6.39
N VAL A 49 29.17 15.15 7.46
CA VAL A 49 27.94 15.71 8.04
C VAL A 49 27.34 16.71 7.05
N ILE A 50 26.05 16.58 6.75
CA ILE A 50 25.32 17.53 5.93
C ILE A 50 24.36 18.36 6.80
N PRO A 51 24.13 19.64 6.46
CA PRO A 51 23.12 20.44 7.13
C PRO A 51 21.72 19.81 7.03
N THR A 52 20.92 19.94 8.08
CA THR A 52 19.53 19.43 8.11
C THR A 52 18.67 20.02 6.99
N GLN A 53 18.94 21.25 6.57
CA GLN A 53 18.24 21.90 5.45
C GLN A 53 18.56 21.27 4.08
N ASP A 54 19.69 20.57 3.97
CA ASP A 54 20.12 19.88 2.75
C ASP A 54 19.72 18.39 2.78
N ALA A 55 18.95 17.97 3.79
CA ALA A 55 18.45 16.62 3.94
C ALA A 55 16.92 16.58 3.80
N LEU A 56 16.44 16.04 2.67
CA LEU A 56 15.05 15.62 2.56
C LEU A 56 14.89 14.31 3.35
N HIS A 57 14.24 14.40 4.52
CA HIS A 57 14.01 13.23 5.39
C HIS A 57 12.52 12.91 5.53
N LEU A 58 12.11 11.78 4.97
CA LEU A 58 10.77 11.21 5.11
C LEU A 58 10.78 10.09 6.15
N ARG A 59 10.10 10.30 7.28
CA ARG A 59 9.85 9.25 8.28
C ARG A 59 8.50 8.60 8.05
N SER A 60 8.30 7.43 8.68
CA SER A 60 6.98 6.82 8.64
C SER A 60 5.99 7.67 9.42
N PRO A 61 4.83 8.01 8.85
CA PRO A 61 3.73 8.58 9.63
C PRO A 61 3.15 7.56 10.63
N LEU A 62 3.54 6.28 10.54
CA LEU A 62 3.10 5.20 11.43
C LEU A 62 4.02 5.00 12.65
N GLY A 63 5.00 5.89 12.86
CA GLY A 63 6.02 5.78 13.90
C GLY A 63 7.17 4.84 13.53
N ARG A 64 6.88 3.68 12.93
CA ARG A 64 7.87 2.72 12.40
C ARG A 64 7.56 2.35 10.96
N ALA A 65 8.53 1.82 10.23
CA ALA A 65 8.27 1.37 8.87
C ALA A 65 7.24 0.22 8.86
N PRO A 66 6.28 0.22 7.91
CA PRO A 66 5.33 -0.86 7.74
C PRO A 66 5.98 -2.25 7.71
N LEU A 67 7.16 -2.35 7.08
CA LEU A 67 7.92 -3.61 7.02
C LEU A 67 8.35 -4.09 8.41
N SER A 68 8.78 -3.18 9.28
CA SER A 68 9.14 -3.50 10.66
C SER A 68 7.93 -3.91 11.49
N LEU A 69 6.79 -3.25 11.25
CA LEU A 69 5.50 -3.59 11.90
C LEU A 69 4.98 -4.96 11.42
N ALA A 70 5.19 -5.30 10.15
CA ALA A 70 4.75 -6.56 9.54
C ALA A 70 5.73 -7.72 9.74
N ARG A 71 6.88 -7.52 10.41
CA ARG A 71 7.99 -8.47 10.44
C ARG A 71 7.57 -9.88 10.87
N GLU A 72 6.83 -10.00 11.96
CA GLU A 72 6.39 -11.29 12.49
C GLU A 72 5.36 -11.96 11.57
N ALA A 73 4.38 -11.20 11.08
CA ALA A 73 3.38 -11.72 10.12
C ALA A 73 4.03 -12.25 8.84
N ILE A 74 5.01 -11.51 8.28
CA ILE A 74 5.81 -11.98 7.14
C ILE A 74 6.59 -13.27 7.50
N GLY A 75 7.16 -13.33 8.70
CA GLY A 75 7.85 -14.53 9.20
C GLY A 75 6.93 -15.76 9.23
N VAL A 76 5.72 -15.61 9.76
CA VAL A 76 4.69 -16.66 9.78
C VAL A 76 4.29 -17.04 8.35
N ALA A 77 4.06 -16.07 7.47
CA ALA A 77 3.72 -16.32 6.07
C ALA A 77 4.79 -17.14 5.34
N ILE A 78 6.08 -16.85 5.55
CA ILE A 78 7.20 -17.64 4.98
C ILE A 78 7.17 -19.08 5.48
N ILE A 79 6.87 -19.31 6.76
CA ILE A 79 6.79 -20.66 7.34
C ILE A 79 5.61 -21.43 6.74
N LEU A 80 4.44 -20.79 6.62
CA LEU A 80 3.26 -21.38 6.01
C LEU A 80 3.53 -21.73 4.53
N GLU A 81 4.19 -20.85 3.78
CA GLU A 81 4.54 -21.09 2.39
C GLU A 81 5.49 -22.30 2.25
N ARG A 82 6.50 -22.40 3.11
CA ARG A 82 7.40 -23.56 3.16
C ARG A 82 6.67 -24.85 3.58
N HIS A 83 5.68 -24.74 4.46
CA HIS A 83 4.84 -25.88 4.82
C HIS A 83 4.00 -26.35 3.62
N ALA A 84 3.31 -25.44 2.92
CA ALA A 84 2.59 -25.75 1.69
C ALA A 84 3.50 -26.38 0.64
N ALA A 85 4.64 -25.76 0.34
CA ALA A 85 5.59 -26.26 -0.64
C ALA A 85 6.03 -27.69 -0.31
N ARG A 86 6.33 -28.01 0.95
CA ARG A 86 6.69 -29.38 1.37
C ARG A 86 5.51 -30.35 1.29
N LEU A 87 4.32 -29.89 1.66
CA LEU A 87 3.10 -30.70 1.61
C LEU A 87 2.81 -31.13 0.17
N PHE A 88 2.85 -30.19 -0.78
CA PHE A 88 2.54 -30.44 -2.19
C PHE A 88 3.70 -31.09 -2.95
N ALA A 89 4.95 -30.69 -2.73
CA ALA A 89 6.09 -31.17 -3.52
C ALA A 89 6.48 -32.62 -3.21
N ARG A 90 6.30 -33.08 -1.97
CA ARG A 90 6.72 -34.43 -1.57
C ARG A 90 5.56 -35.44 -1.52
N GLY A 91 4.34 -35.03 -1.90
CA GLY A 91 3.13 -35.79 -1.58
C GLY A 91 3.06 -36.17 -0.10
N ALA A 92 3.72 -35.40 0.78
CA ALA A 92 4.28 -35.89 2.04
C ALA A 92 3.28 -35.90 3.18
N ARG A 93 2.26 -36.74 3.01
CA ARG A 93 1.62 -37.41 4.13
C ARG A 93 1.48 -38.87 3.71
N PRO A 94 1.73 -39.85 4.60
CA PRO A 94 1.35 -41.22 4.31
C PRO A 94 -0.11 -41.19 3.88
N SER A 95 -0.40 -41.60 2.65
CA SER A 95 -1.77 -41.66 2.13
C SER A 95 -2.65 -42.57 2.99
N GLY A 96 -2.00 -43.45 3.75
CA GLY A 96 -2.58 -44.29 4.77
C GLY A 96 -1.51 -45.04 5.54
N VAL A 97 -1.96 -45.82 6.52
CA VAL A 97 -1.13 -46.80 7.22
C VAL A 97 -1.36 -48.16 6.59
N LEU A 98 -0.29 -48.87 6.29
CA LEU A 98 -0.33 -50.26 5.84
C LEU A 98 -0.14 -51.16 7.07
N SER A 99 -1.17 -51.92 7.43
CA SER A 99 -1.21 -52.77 8.62
C SER A 99 -1.22 -54.25 8.24
N PHE A 100 -0.58 -55.08 9.06
CA PHE A 100 -0.48 -56.53 8.89
C PHE A 100 -0.87 -57.24 10.18
N VAL A 101 -1.76 -58.23 10.08
CA VAL A 101 -2.37 -58.88 11.25
C VAL A 101 -1.38 -59.70 12.07
N ASN A 102 -0.41 -60.37 11.43
CA ASN A 102 0.51 -61.31 12.08
C ASN A 102 1.96 -60.82 12.19
N GLY A 103 2.23 -59.55 11.87
CA GLY A 103 3.59 -59.02 11.76
C GLY A 103 4.37 -59.62 10.58
N MET A 104 5.59 -59.13 10.35
CA MET A 104 6.46 -59.60 9.28
C MET A 104 7.91 -59.73 9.75
N LYS A 105 8.67 -60.62 9.09
CA LYS A 105 10.13 -60.62 9.18
C LYS A 105 10.70 -59.36 8.52
N GLU A 106 11.81 -58.83 9.04
CA GLU A 106 12.49 -57.60 8.58
C GLU A 106 12.66 -57.54 7.05
N GLU A 107 12.98 -58.67 6.45
CA GLU A 107 13.25 -58.80 5.01
C GLU A 107 11.99 -58.65 4.15
N ALA A 108 10.84 -59.11 4.66
CA ALA A 108 9.54 -58.93 4.03
C ALA A 108 9.05 -57.47 4.16
N ILE A 109 9.33 -56.80 5.28
CA ILE A 109 9.06 -55.37 5.47
C ILE A 109 9.83 -54.55 4.42
N ARG A 110 11.11 -54.86 4.21
CA ARG A 110 11.97 -54.14 3.28
C ARG A 110 11.49 -54.28 1.83
N LYS A 111 11.14 -55.51 1.41
CA LYS A 111 10.57 -55.77 0.07
C LYS A 111 9.23 -55.07 -0.13
N THR A 112 8.35 -55.12 0.87
CA THR A 112 7.02 -54.51 0.79
C THR A 112 7.10 -52.99 0.73
N ARG A 113 8.01 -52.37 1.50
CA ARG A 113 8.30 -50.93 1.41
C ARG A 113 8.79 -50.56 0.01
N ALA A 114 9.77 -51.27 -0.53
CA ALA A 114 10.33 -50.99 -1.85
C ALA A 114 9.26 -51.11 -2.96
N ALA A 115 8.43 -52.15 -2.90
CA ALA A 115 7.32 -52.34 -3.84
C ALA A 115 6.29 -51.19 -3.73
N TRP A 116 5.91 -50.81 -2.50
CA TRP A 116 4.98 -49.70 -2.25
C TRP A 116 5.52 -48.36 -2.79
N GLN A 117 6.78 -48.04 -2.51
CA GLN A 117 7.45 -46.84 -3.01
C GLN A 117 7.49 -46.84 -4.54
N SER A 118 7.82 -47.95 -5.20
CA SER A 118 7.84 -48.01 -6.67
C SER A 118 6.47 -47.77 -7.33
N ALA A 119 5.39 -48.12 -6.62
CA ALA A 119 4.03 -47.98 -7.11
C ALA A 119 3.42 -46.60 -6.82
N HIS A 120 3.85 -45.91 -5.76
CA HIS A 120 3.21 -44.68 -5.26
C HIS A 120 4.14 -43.45 -5.14
N GLU A 121 5.47 -43.60 -5.24
CA GLU A 121 6.41 -42.47 -5.24
C GLU A 121 6.96 -42.23 -6.66
N GLY A 122 6.67 -41.06 -7.23
CA GLY A 122 7.15 -40.63 -8.56
C GLY A 122 6.15 -39.70 -9.28
N GLU A 123 6.63 -38.86 -10.20
CA GLU A 123 5.79 -37.95 -11.00
C GLU A 123 4.69 -38.69 -11.80
N ASP A 124 4.98 -39.92 -12.26
CA ASP A 124 4.06 -40.79 -13.01
C ASP A 124 3.28 -41.80 -12.14
N ALA A 125 3.22 -41.62 -10.81
CA ALA A 125 2.57 -42.58 -9.92
C ALA A 125 1.03 -42.43 -9.83
N GLY A 126 0.47 -41.36 -10.40
CA GLY A 126 -0.98 -41.12 -10.41
C GLY A 126 -1.73 -42.22 -11.19
N GLY A 127 -2.57 -42.99 -10.48
CA GLY A 127 -3.47 -43.98 -11.09
C GLY A 127 -2.96 -45.43 -11.17
N LYS A 128 -1.80 -45.74 -10.59
CA LYS A 128 -1.34 -47.13 -10.49
C LYS A 128 -2.15 -47.90 -9.43
N THR A 129 -2.63 -49.10 -9.78
CA THR A 129 -3.37 -49.95 -8.84
C THR A 129 -2.44 -50.53 -7.78
N ALA A 130 -2.71 -50.21 -6.51
CA ALA A 130 -2.00 -50.79 -5.37
C ALA A 130 -2.40 -52.26 -5.17
N VAL A 131 -1.42 -53.17 -5.16
CA VAL A 131 -1.64 -54.58 -4.79
C VAL A 131 -1.10 -54.81 -3.39
N LEU A 132 -1.98 -55.22 -2.48
CA LEU A 132 -1.66 -55.53 -1.09
C LEU A 132 -1.42 -57.04 -0.93
N HIS A 133 -0.27 -57.43 -0.38
CA HIS A 133 0.10 -58.84 -0.18
C HIS A 133 -0.20 -59.29 1.27
N ASP A 134 -0.48 -60.58 1.46
CA ASP A 134 -0.53 -61.23 2.77
C ASP A 134 -1.52 -60.61 3.80
N GLY A 135 -2.72 -60.25 3.33
CA GLY A 135 -3.77 -59.69 4.18
C GLY A 135 -3.51 -58.25 4.65
N ALA A 136 -2.60 -57.52 4.00
CA ALA A 136 -2.38 -56.12 4.32
C ALA A 136 -3.65 -55.29 4.18
N THR A 137 -3.91 -54.41 5.14
CA THR A 137 -5.00 -53.44 5.07
C THR A 137 -4.42 -52.03 4.97
N PHE A 138 -4.83 -51.31 3.93
CA PHE A 138 -4.54 -49.89 3.78
C PHE A 138 -5.64 -49.07 4.45
N THR A 139 -5.29 -48.32 5.48
CA THR A 139 -6.20 -47.39 6.15
C THR A 139 -5.86 -45.96 5.72
N PRO A 140 -6.69 -45.31 4.89
CA PRO A 140 -6.42 -43.95 4.43
C PRO A 140 -6.45 -42.97 5.61
N LEU A 141 -5.50 -42.03 5.65
CA LEU A 141 -5.51 -40.93 6.61
C LEU A 141 -6.27 -39.75 5.98
N THR A 142 -7.52 -39.52 6.40
CA THR A 142 -8.36 -38.44 5.89
C THR A 142 -7.97 -37.08 6.48
N LEU A 143 -7.83 -36.08 5.61
CA LEU A 143 -7.25 -34.75 5.92
C LEU A 143 -8.19 -33.56 5.65
N THR A 144 -9.47 -33.82 5.38
CA THR A 144 -10.40 -32.81 4.85
C THR A 144 -10.57 -31.55 5.71
N SER A 145 -10.29 -31.61 7.02
CA SER A 145 -10.37 -30.42 7.91
C SER A 145 -9.11 -29.53 7.90
N THR A 146 -7.95 -30.03 7.49
CA THR A 146 -6.68 -29.30 7.65
C THR A 146 -6.43 -28.32 6.50
N ASP A 147 -6.87 -28.66 5.29
CA ASP A 147 -6.60 -27.85 4.11
C ASP A 147 -7.45 -26.56 4.07
N ALA A 148 -8.72 -26.64 4.52
CA ALA A 148 -9.57 -25.47 4.70
C ALA A 148 -9.01 -24.50 5.76
N GLN A 149 -8.61 -25.04 6.92
CA GLN A 149 -7.95 -24.24 7.98
C GLN A 149 -6.63 -23.63 7.49
N PHE A 150 -5.87 -24.34 6.67
CA PHE A 150 -4.63 -23.83 6.09
C PHE A 150 -4.88 -22.67 5.12
N LEU A 151 -5.92 -22.75 4.28
CA LEU A 151 -6.33 -21.65 3.40
C LEU A 151 -6.74 -20.40 4.21
N GLU A 152 -7.53 -20.60 5.27
CA GLU A 152 -7.94 -19.52 6.19
C GLU A 152 -6.73 -18.84 6.84
N LEU A 153 -5.75 -19.61 7.31
CA LEU A 153 -4.52 -19.08 7.88
C LEU A 153 -3.73 -18.24 6.86
N ARG A 154 -3.68 -18.65 5.59
CA ARG A 154 -3.04 -17.86 4.53
C ARG A 154 -3.75 -16.54 4.28
N LYS A 155 -5.09 -16.55 4.19
CA LYS A 155 -5.89 -15.33 4.05
C LYS A 155 -5.69 -14.39 5.24
N PHE A 156 -5.73 -14.92 6.45
CA PHE A 156 -5.50 -14.12 7.66
C PHE A 156 -4.11 -13.48 7.66
N GLN A 157 -3.08 -14.19 7.22
CA GLN A 157 -1.73 -13.64 7.12
C GLN A 157 -1.61 -12.49 6.10
N ILE A 158 -2.30 -12.58 4.96
CA ILE A 158 -2.37 -11.46 4.02
C ILE A 158 -2.96 -10.22 4.71
N LEU A 159 -4.04 -10.39 5.48
CA LEU A 159 -4.70 -9.31 6.21
C LEU A 159 -3.81 -8.71 7.32
N GLU A 160 -3.04 -9.53 8.05
CA GLU A 160 -2.10 -9.02 9.07
C GLU A 160 -1.01 -8.15 8.45
N ILE A 161 -0.44 -8.58 7.32
CA ILE A 161 0.53 -7.78 6.56
C ILE A 161 -0.13 -6.51 6.04
N ALA A 162 -1.31 -6.62 5.42
CA ALA A 162 -2.07 -5.47 4.88
C ALA A 162 -2.31 -4.39 5.96
N ARG A 163 -2.69 -4.81 7.17
CA ARG A 163 -2.96 -3.93 8.31
C ARG A 163 -1.73 -3.10 8.70
N ALA A 164 -0.54 -3.68 8.69
CA ALA A 164 0.70 -2.96 8.97
C ALA A 164 1.02 -1.87 7.93
N PHE A 165 0.58 -2.07 6.69
CA PHE A 165 0.69 -1.08 5.60
C PHE A 165 -0.52 -0.13 5.51
N ARG A 166 -1.58 -0.38 6.30
CA ARG A 166 -2.90 0.28 6.21
C ARG A 166 -3.56 0.15 4.83
N VAL A 167 -3.23 -0.90 4.07
CA VAL A 167 -3.84 -1.17 2.77
C VAL A 167 -5.15 -1.93 3.01
N PRO A 168 -6.32 -1.41 2.55
CA PRO A 168 -7.57 -2.13 2.65
C PRO A 168 -7.54 -3.47 1.89
N PRO A 169 -8.22 -4.54 2.36
CA PRO A 169 -8.20 -5.85 1.70
C PRO A 169 -8.72 -5.82 0.25
N SER A 170 -9.67 -4.93 -0.02
CA SER A 170 -10.19 -4.62 -1.35
C SER A 170 -9.10 -4.24 -2.36
N MET A 171 -8.08 -3.52 -1.92
CA MET A 171 -6.93 -3.11 -2.75
C MET A 171 -5.94 -4.25 -2.98
N LEU A 172 -6.09 -5.37 -2.27
CA LEU A 172 -5.33 -6.60 -2.46
C LEU A 172 -6.09 -7.66 -3.26
N PHE A 173 -7.22 -7.27 -3.88
CA PHE A 173 -8.12 -8.17 -4.60
C PHE A 173 -8.71 -9.30 -3.74
N GLU A 174 -8.74 -9.13 -2.42
CA GLU A 174 -9.49 -10.00 -1.52
C GLU A 174 -10.96 -9.53 -1.51
N LEU A 175 -11.73 -10.05 -2.47
CA LEU A 175 -13.11 -9.63 -2.75
C LEU A 175 -14.18 -10.51 -2.10
N ASP A 176 -13.81 -11.39 -1.16
CA ASP A 176 -14.74 -12.33 -0.48
C ASP A 176 -16.00 -11.65 0.10
N ARG A 177 -15.96 -10.33 0.36
CA ARG A 177 -17.10 -9.53 0.85
C ARG A 177 -17.35 -8.24 0.08
N ALA A 178 -16.62 -7.97 -1.00
CA ALA A 178 -16.70 -6.69 -1.71
C ALA A 178 -17.53 -6.82 -3.00
N THR A 179 -18.64 -6.08 -3.08
CA THR A 179 -19.39 -5.90 -4.33
C THR A 179 -18.82 -4.74 -5.14
N TRP A 180 -18.74 -4.92 -6.47
CA TRP A 180 -18.22 -3.92 -7.42
C TRP A 180 -18.89 -2.54 -7.32
N SER A 181 -20.12 -2.47 -6.80
CA SER A 181 -20.87 -1.24 -6.57
C SER A 181 -20.25 -0.30 -5.53
N ASN A 182 -19.21 -0.72 -4.79
CA ASN A 182 -18.55 0.08 -3.75
C ASN A 182 -17.13 0.56 -4.10
N SER A 183 -16.73 0.45 -5.37
CA SER A 183 -15.35 0.75 -5.82
C SER A 183 -14.90 2.19 -5.52
N GLU A 184 -15.81 3.16 -5.61
CA GLU A 184 -15.54 4.56 -5.29
C GLU A 184 -15.26 4.78 -3.80
N GLN A 185 -16.07 4.16 -2.94
CA GLN A 185 -15.84 4.23 -1.49
C GLN A 185 -14.52 3.54 -1.12
N MET A 186 -14.22 2.40 -1.76
CA MET A 186 -12.95 1.69 -1.56
C MET A 186 -11.75 2.58 -1.95
N GLY A 187 -11.85 3.33 -3.05
CA GLY A 187 -10.85 4.33 -3.45
C GLY A 187 -10.65 5.43 -2.41
N ARG A 188 -11.75 5.99 -1.88
CA ARG A 188 -11.73 7.03 -0.83
C ARG A 188 -11.13 6.51 0.48
N GLU A 189 -11.47 5.30 0.90
CA GLU A 189 -10.91 4.68 2.12
C GLU A 189 -9.40 4.46 1.97
N PHE A 190 -8.94 3.99 0.82
CA PHE A 190 -7.51 3.83 0.55
C PHE A 190 -6.77 5.17 0.56
N LEU A 191 -7.32 6.21 -0.09
CA LEU A 191 -6.74 7.55 -0.02
C LEU A 191 -6.63 8.01 1.43
N THR A 192 -7.75 7.98 2.17
CA THR A 192 -7.86 8.57 3.50
C THR A 192 -6.99 7.87 4.54
N TYR A 193 -7.01 6.53 4.58
CA TYR A 193 -6.39 5.77 5.66
C TYR A 193 -4.98 5.28 5.32
N CYS A 194 -4.69 5.05 4.04
CA CYS A 194 -3.38 4.60 3.59
C CYS A 194 -2.55 5.78 3.09
N LEU A 195 -2.95 6.44 2.00
CA LEU A 195 -2.08 7.36 1.26
C LEU A 195 -1.92 8.72 1.94
N GLU A 196 -3.00 9.30 2.46
CA GLU A 196 -3.03 10.67 2.98
C GLU A 196 -1.96 10.93 4.05
N PRO A 197 -1.74 10.05 5.06
CA PRO A 197 -0.66 10.25 6.02
C PRO A 197 0.74 10.28 5.38
N TRP A 198 0.97 9.49 4.32
CA TRP A 198 2.25 9.49 3.60
C TRP A 198 2.41 10.74 2.73
N LEU A 199 1.35 11.17 2.05
CA LEU A 199 1.35 12.39 1.25
C LEU A 199 1.65 13.60 2.12
N ILE A 200 0.95 13.76 3.25
CA ILE A 200 1.19 14.86 4.21
C ILE A 200 2.63 14.81 4.75
N ALA A 201 3.14 13.62 5.10
CA ALA A 201 4.51 13.47 5.59
C ALA A 201 5.54 13.88 4.52
N LEU A 202 5.30 13.53 3.27
CA LEU A 202 6.15 13.89 2.14
C LEU A 202 6.06 15.38 1.80
N GLU A 203 4.86 15.95 1.73
CA GLU A 203 4.62 17.40 1.57
C GLU A 203 5.36 18.19 2.65
N SER A 204 5.28 17.76 3.91
CA SER A 204 5.95 18.39 5.04
C SER A 204 7.48 18.25 4.96
N ALA A 205 7.98 17.09 4.54
CA ALA A 205 9.42 16.87 4.34
C ALA A 205 9.96 17.74 3.19
N MET A 206 9.23 17.79 2.07
CA MET A 206 9.59 18.62 0.91
C MET A 206 9.52 20.10 1.25
N ARG A 207 8.45 20.58 1.94
CA ARG A 207 8.35 21.98 2.36
C ARG A 207 9.53 22.40 3.24
N ARG A 208 9.95 21.53 4.17
CA ARG A 208 11.12 21.80 5.03
C ARG A 208 12.42 21.83 4.24
N ALA A 209 12.59 20.89 3.31
CA ALA A 209 13.86 20.69 2.61
C ALA A 209 14.02 21.57 1.36
N LEU A 210 12.93 22.01 0.75
CA LEU A 210 12.95 22.73 -0.53
C LEU A 210 12.73 24.23 -0.40
N PHE A 211 12.01 24.69 0.63
CA PHE A 211 11.78 26.11 0.87
C PHE A 211 12.67 26.66 1.98
N LEU A 212 13.14 27.89 1.77
CA LEU A 212 13.76 28.72 2.80
C LEU A 212 12.74 29.03 3.92
N PRO A 213 13.18 29.33 5.16
CA PRO A 213 12.27 29.62 6.27
C PRO A 213 11.20 30.67 5.94
N GLU A 214 11.58 31.73 5.22
CA GLU A 214 10.69 32.84 4.84
C GLU A 214 9.69 32.43 3.76
N GLU A 215 10.11 31.56 2.83
CA GLU A 215 9.25 31.02 1.78
C GLU A 215 8.19 30.08 2.34
N ARG A 216 8.48 29.40 3.46
CA ARG A 216 7.53 28.47 4.09
C ARG A 216 6.29 29.20 4.60
N GLU A 217 6.33 30.48 4.92
CA GLU A 217 5.13 31.22 5.33
C GLU A 217 4.18 31.49 4.16
N ARG A 218 4.72 31.59 2.94
CA ARG A 218 4.01 32.00 1.73
C ARG A 218 3.61 30.84 0.84
N PHE A 219 4.41 29.77 0.82
CA PHE A 219 4.25 28.66 -0.10
C PHE A 219 4.05 27.33 0.62
N VAL A 220 3.24 26.48 0.01
CA VAL A 220 2.98 25.11 0.45
C VAL A 220 3.11 24.16 -0.73
N ILE A 221 3.63 22.97 -0.47
CA ILE A 221 3.64 21.86 -1.41
C ILE A 221 2.44 21.00 -1.09
N ARG A 222 1.56 20.78 -2.06
CA ARG A 222 0.41 19.87 -1.95
C ARG A 222 0.34 18.98 -3.18
N PHE A 223 0.16 17.69 -2.97
CA PHE A 223 -0.21 16.75 -4.03
C PHE A 223 -1.68 16.93 -4.38
N ASP A 224 -1.96 16.91 -5.68
CA ASP A 224 -3.33 16.79 -6.16
C ASP A 224 -3.85 15.39 -5.83
N ARG A 225 -5.00 15.33 -5.15
CA ARG A 225 -5.68 14.12 -4.69
C ARG A 225 -6.97 13.89 -5.46
N ASP A 226 -7.37 14.85 -6.30
CA ASP A 226 -8.69 14.87 -6.94
C ASP A 226 -8.85 13.74 -7.95
N ASP A 227 -7.76 13.26 -8.54
CA ASP A 227 -7.82 12.14 -9.48
C ASP A 227 -8.24 10.83 -8.82
N LEU A 228 -7.90 10.62 -7.55
CA LEU A 228 -8.32 9.43 -6.80
C LEU A 228 -9.76 9.57 -6.27
N THR A 229 -10.26 10.80 -6.12
CA THR A 229 -11.60 11.10 -5.60
C THR A 229 -12.59 11.52 -6.69
N ARG A 230 -12.19 11.49 -7.96
CA ARG A 230 -12.95 11.89 -9.17
C ARG A 230 -14.28 11.14 -9.37
N ALA A 231 -14.62 10.27 -8.44
CA ALA A 231 -15.78 9.40 -8.37
C ALA A 231 -17.16 10.08 -8.35
N ASP A 232 -17.32 11.40 -8.17
CA ASP A 232 -18.66 11.97 -8.35
C ASP A 232 -18.63 13.45 -8.75
N LEU A 233 -18.89 13.71 -10.04
CA LEU A 233 -19.05 15.06 -10.57
C LEU A 233 -20.20 15.81 -9.87
N THR A 234 -21.23 15.09 -9.42
CA THR A 234 -22.41 15.65 -8.73
C THR A 234 -22.05 16.12 -7.33
N ALA A 235 -21.41 15.29 -6.51
CA ALA A 235 -20.93 15.69 -5.19
C ALA A 235 -19.95 16.86 -5.28
N ARG A 236 -19.05 16.85 -6.28
CA ARG A 236 -18.07 17.93 -6.48
C ARG A 236 -18.72 19.23 -6.92
N ALA A 237 -19.65 19.19 -7.87
CA ALA A 237 -20.43 20.37 -8.27
C ALA A 237 -21.23 20.94 -7.08
N THR A 238 -21.80 20.06 -6.26
CA THR A 238 -22.53 20.45 -5.04
C THR A 238 -21.60 21.15 -4.03
N ALA A 239 -20.43 20.57 -3.75
CA ALA A 239 -19.45 21.15 -2.83
C ALA A 239 -18.93 22.51 -3.32
N ILE A 240 -18.56 22.61 -4.60
CA ILE A 240 -18.13 23.88 -5.22
C ILE A 240 -19.21 24.95 -5.09
N ASN A 241 -20.47 24.59 -5.41
CA ASN A 241 -21.58 25.52 -5.29
C ASN A 241 -21.78 26.00 -3.84
N SER A 242 -21.69 25.10 -2.85
CA SER A 242 -21.79 25.46 -1.44
C SER A 242 -20.68 26.41 -0.99
N LEU A 243 -19.44 26.21 -1.47
CA LEU A 243 -18.29 27.06 -1.12
C LEU A 243 -18.34 28.44 -1.81
N ILE A 244 -18.84 28.50 -3.05
CA ILE A 244 -19.10 29.78 -3.73
C ILE A 244 -20.24 30.53 -3.01
N ALA A 245 -21.33 29.84 -2.69
CA ALA A 245 -22.47 30.44 -1.99
C ALA A 245 -22.09 30.99 -0.60
N SER A 246 -21.21 30.30 0.13
CA SER A 246 -20.68 30.79 1.41
C SER A 246 -19.58 31.85 1.27
N ARG A 247 -19.21 32.23 0.03
CA ARG A 247 -18.15 33.19 -0.30
C ARG A 247 -16.78 32.77 0.23
N VAL A 248 -16.53 31.48 0.34
CA VAL A 248 -15.22 30.93 0.72
C VAL A 248 -14.28 30.88 -0.49
N ILE A 249 -14.82 30.58 -1.67
CA ILE A 249 -14.08 30.60 -2.94
C ILE A 249 -14.82 31.41 -4.00
N SER A 250 -14.10 31.94 -4.97
CA SER A 250 -14.63 32.56 -6.18
C SER A 250 -15.03 31.52 -7.23
N PRO A 251 -15.91 31.88 -8.19
CA PRO A 251 -16.20 31.04 -9.35
C PRO A 251 -14.95 30.58 -10.13
N ASN A 252 -13.92 31.42 -10.27
CA ASN A 252 -12.68 31.06 -10.95
C ASN A 252 -11.83 30.07 -10.15
N GLU A 253 -11.83 30.16 -8.83
CA GLU A 253 -11.20 29.14 -7.98
C GLU A 253 -11.92 27.78 -8.10
N GLY A 254 -13.26 27.79 -8.18
CA GLY A 254 -14.03 26.58 -8.48
C GLY A 254 -13.74 26.00 -9.88
N ARG A 255 -13.55 26.85 -10.90
CA ARG A 255 -13.16 26.43 -12.26
C ARG A 255 -11.77 25.82 -12.29
N ALA A 256 -10.81 26.44 -11.62
CA ALA A 256 -9.45 25.92 -11.46
C ALA A 256 -9.49 24.54 -10.78
N TRP A 257 -10.37 24.38 -9.78
CA TRP A 257 -10.55 23.09 -9.11
C TRP A 257 -10.95 21.99 -10.10
N ILE A 258 -11.84 22.25 -11.07
CA ILE A 258 -12.24 21.27 -12.12
C ILE A 258 -11.40 21.32 -13.41
N GLY A 259 -10.25 22.02 -13.40
CA GLY A 259 -9.34 22.08 -14.54
C GLY A 259 -9.80 22.95 -15.71
N LEU A 260 -10.70 23.92 -15.48
CA LEU A 260 -11.14 24.88 -16.48
C LEU A 260 -10.39 26.22 -16.35
N ALA A 261 -10.09 26.85 -17.49
CA ALA A 261 -9.50 28.18 -17.54
C ALA A 261 -10.41 29.23 -16.86
N PRO A 262 -9.87 30.28 -16.21
CA PRO A 262 -10.67 31.33 -15.60
C PRO A 262 -11.54 32.07 -16.63
N ARG A 263 -12.65 32.66 -16.18
CA ARG A 263 -13.53 33.52 -16.98
C ARG A 263 -13.55 34.95 -16.43
N GLU A 264 -13.84 35.90 -17.29
CA GLU A 264 -14.00 37.31 -16.91
C GLU A 264 -15.14 37.46 -15.87
N GLY A 265 -14.92 38.31 -14.87
CA GLY A 265 -15.85 38.50 -13.75
C GLY A 265 -15.92 37.35 -12.74
N GLY A 266 -15.16 36.27 -12.94
CA GLY A 266 -15.19 35.06 -12.11
C GLY A 266 -14.41 35.13 -10.79
N ASP A 267 -13.66 36.21 -10.54
CA ASP A 267 -12.89 36.39 -9.29
C ASP A 267 -13.71 37.06 -8.17
N ALA A 268 -14.91 37.54 -8.49
CA ALA A 268 -15.80 38.16 -7.52
C ALA A 268 -16.43 37.11 -6.59
N PHE A 269 -16.30 37.33 -5.27
CA PHE A 269 -16.92 36.51 -4.24
C PHE A 269 -18.43 36.81 -4.15
N GLN A 270 -19.20 36.13 -4.99
CA GLN A 270 -20.65 36.31 -5.10
C GLN A 270 -21.38 35.09 -4.53
N ASN A 271 -22.57 35.31 -3.96
CA ASN A 271 -23.45 34.21 -3.59
C ASN A 271 -24.52 34.05 -4.70
N PRO A 272 -24.43 33.03 -5.57
CA PRO A 272 -25.35 32.83 -6.69
C PRO A 272 -26.79 32.53 -6.26
N ASN A 273 -27.03 32.18 -4.99
CA ASN A 273 -28.38 31.86 -4.49
C ASN A 273 -29.17 33.09 -4.01
N ILE A 274 -28.51 34.23 -3.77
CA ILE A 274 -29.16 35.45 -3.22
C ILE A 274 -28.74 36.75 -3.89
N THR A 275 -27.74 36.72 -4.78
CA THR A 275 -27.29 37.89 -5.52
C THR A 275 -27.89 37.80 -6.92
N PRO A 276 -28.92 38.59 -7.27
CA PRO A 276 -29.40 38.61 -8.65
C PRO A 276 -28.26 39.11 -9.55
N GLU A 277 -27.98 38.38 -10.64
CA GLU A 277 -27.07 38.86 -11.68
C GLU A 277 -27.59 40.22 -12.16
N LYS A 278 -26.80 41.28 -11.92
CA LYS A 278 -27.06 42.57 -12.54
C LYS A 278 -26.74 42.40 -14.03
N PRO A 279 -27.72 42.54 -14.95
CA PRO A 279 -27.41 42.42 -16.38
C PRO A 279 -26.33 43.44 -16.71
N ALA A 280 -25.33 43.02 -17.48
CA ALA A 280 -24.34 43.95 -18.03
C ALA A 280 -25.09 45.09 -18.75
N PRO A 281 -24.73 46.36 -18.54
CA PRO A 281 -25.40 47.46 -19.22
C PRO A 281 -25.20 47.27 -20.73
N ALA A 282 -26.30 47.18 -21.47
CA ALA A 282 -26.26 47.14 -22.92
C ALA A 282 -25.50 48.38 -23.42
N GLU A 283 -24.46 48.17 -24.23
CA GLU A 283 -23.77 49.24 -24.94
C GLU A 283 -24.83 50.00 -25.73
N LYS A 284 -24.99 51.29 -25.42
CA LYS A 284 -25.77 52.19 -26.26
C LYS A 284 -24.96 52.41 -27.52
N GLU A 285 -25.47 51.93 -28.66
CA GLU A 285 -25.00 52.40 -29.96
C GLU A 285 -25.03 53.94 -29.97
N PRO A 286 -23.98 54.60 -30.47
CA PRO A 286 -23.99 56.04 -30.62
C PRO A 286 -25.10 56.40 -31.61
N ALA A 287 -26.03 57.25 -31.18
CA ALA A 287 -27.03 57.83 -32.06
C ALA A 287 -26.31 58.75 -33.05
N ASP A 288 -26.32 58.37 -34.32
CA ASP A 288 -25.95 59.27 -35.42
C ASP A 288 -26.98 60.41 -35.53
N ALA A 289 -26.43 61.61 -35.78
CA ALA A 289 -27.03 62.93 -36.09
C ALA A 289 -27.39 63.85 -34.91
#